data_AF-A0A7Y7VQC8-F1
#
_entry.id   AF-A0A7Y7VQC8-F1
#
_cell.length_a   1.000
_cell.length_b   1.000
_cell.length_c   1.000
_cell.angle_alpha   90.00
_cell.angle_beta   90.00
_cell.angle_gamma   90.00
#
_symmetry.space_group_name_H-M   'P 1'
#
loop_
_entity.id
_entity.type
_entity.pdbx_description
1 polymer ?
#
loop_
_entity_poly.entity_id
_entity_poly.type
_entity_poly.pdbx_seq_one_letter_code
_entity_poly.pdbx_strand_id
1 'polypeptide(L)'
;MNTHNVKTATPESPKTWVKSPENLWIARKIDLLVALAKIEGELLMYQALDRIEAEMDSDQIEDQYLCPQTAPEIVQRLESMGAITTQSVLDMVCSVESLASYSEFWREIFSGALPALTVFTSRAAANRERFLASAAEGMKPFSVEVDGRIEYPEDDPIFGTYWQDGSICLGRAWTVAEAMDLAASAWLKDEWDPRMEGEDYYDRDFGRDMGPLRFNPQTFIICDENQRRVLTGDVDSMTWHAHVTDTAELMRINAEQDALYTEAAIEGGWDNYETARQLRAKARKLGAAIVDRAWMGHPEVAAAIASFVRPERKTWSARLNTHGLSPFMAADMTSLISLSDHTSQLSRRDRFEALHSVALSIADHVSRSVTDWSLLRPKIPAAVISAWLLTREIVIEQFGKNGEMVWKGIKGSLISHLNHNRPPF
;
A
#
# COMPACT_ATOMS: atom_id res chain seq x y z
N MET A 1 -29.44 -68.23 -22.08
CA MET A 1 -29.96 -67.46 -20.94
C MET A 1 -28.77 -67.02 -20.10
N ASN A 2 -28.50 -65.72 -20.05
CA ASN A 2 -27.86 -65.06 -18.90
C ASN A 2 -28.05 -63.55 -19.07
N THR A 3 -28.89 -63.01 -18.21
CA THR A 3 -29.37 -61.63 -18.15
C THR A 3 -28.24 -60.67 -17.78
N HIS A 4 -28.00 -59.67 -18.63
CA HIS A 4 -27.17 -58.50 -18.30
C HIS A 4 -27.93 -57.59 -17.33
N ASN A 5 -27.32 -57.29 -16.19
CA ASN A 5 -27.81 -56.30 -15.24
C ASN A 5 -27.02 -55.01 -15.45
N VAL A 6 -27.58 -54.07 -16.21
CA VAL A 6 -27.02 -52.75 -16.45
C VAL A 6 -27.29 -51.90 -15.20
N LYS A 7 -26.26 -51.61 -14.40
CA LYS A 7 -26.26 -50.46 -13.49
C LYS A 7 -25.51 -49.33 -14.17
N THR A 8 -26.26 -48.32 -14.61
CA THR A 8 -25.79 -47.02 -15.07
C THR A 8 -24.98 -46.34 -13.96
N ALA A 9 -23.67 -46.21 -14.16
CA ALA A 9 -22.85 -45.26 -13.43
C ALA A 9 -22.99 -43.89 -14.10
N THR A 10 -23.56 -42.93 -13.38
CA THR A 10 -23.52 -41.50 -13.71
C THR A 10 -22.04 -41.08 -13.72
N PRO A 11 -21.52 -40.43 -14.77
CA PRO A 11 -20.15 -39.94 -14.73
C PRO A 11 -20.10 -38.75 -13.76
N GLU A 12 -19.43 -38.93 -12.62
CA GLU A 12 -19.07 -37.82 -11.75
C GLU A 12 -18.15 -36.87 -12.54
N SER A 13 -18.65 -35.68 -12.84
CA SER A 13 -17.81 -34.59 -13.35
C SER A 13 -16.72 -34.27 -12.33
N PRO A 14 -15.45 -34.11 -12.75
CA PRO A 14 -14.38 -33.76 -11.82
C PRO A 14 -14.64 -32.35 -11.30
N LYS A 15 -15.05 -32.25 -10.03
CA LYS A 15 -15.10 -31.00 -9.29
C LYS A 15 -13.69 -30.42 -9.25
N THR A 16 -13.43 -29.40 -10.06
CA THR A 16 -12.34 -28.46 -9.83
C THR A 16 -12.54 -27.88 -8.44
N TRP A 17 -11.72 -28.33 -7.49
CA TRP A 17 -11.73 -27.83 -6.13
C TRP A 17 -11.48 -26.33 -6.16
N VAL A 18 -12.50 -25.52 -5.87
CA VAL A 18 -12.32 -24.11 -5.57
C VAL A 18 -11.39 -24.07 -4.35
N LYS A 19 -10.16 -23.59 -4.55
CA LYS A 19 -9.15 -23.49 -3.49
C LYS A 19 -9.64 -22.45 -2.49
N SER A 20 -10.29 -22.84 -1.39
CA SER A 20 -10.60 -21.88 -0.32
C SER A 20 -9.31 -21.48 0.43
N PRO A 21 -9.28 -20.30 1.09
CA PRO A 21 -8.15 -19.90 1.92
C PRO A 21 -7.78 -20.95 2.98
N GLU A 22 -8.77 -21.64 3.55
CA GLU A 22 -8.54 -22.72 4.53
C GLU A 22 -7.88 -23.94 3.89
N ASN A 23 -8.32 -24.34 2.70
CA ASN A 23 -7.70 -25.45 1.97
C ASN A 23 -6.25 -25.12 1.61
N LEU A 24 -5.96 -23.86 1.25
CA LEU A 24 -4.60 -23.40 1.00
C LEU A 24 -3.75 -23.43 2.27
N TRP A 25 -4.28 -22.98 3.41
CA TRP A 25 -3.58 -23.04 4.70
C TRP A 25 -3.22 -24.47 5.08
N ILE A 26 -4.18 -25.41 4.95
CA ILE A 26 -3.95 -26.83 5.25
C ILE A 26 -2.87 -27.41 4.34
N ALA A 27 -2.97 -27.19 3.03
CA ALA A 27 -2.00 -27.69 2.06
C ALA A 27 -0.59 -27.14 2.36
N ARG A 28 -0.46 -25.82 2.55
CA ARG A 28 0.83 -25.19 2.84
C ARG A 28 1.42 -25.64 4.17
N LYS A 29 0.60 -25.82 5.21
CA LYS A 29 1.05 -26.37 6.49
C LYS A 29 1.62 -27.77 6.30
N ILE A 30 0.94 -28.63 5.55
CA ILE A 30 1.41 -30.01 5.30
C ILE A 30 2.74 -29.98 4.53
N ASP A 31 2.81 -29.20 3.45
CA ASP A 31 4.03 -29.08 2.64
C ASP A 31 5.24 -28.62 3.49
N LEU A 32 5.05 -27.61 4.33
CA LEU A 32 6.10 -27.10 5.21
C LEU A 32 6.53 -28.12 6.27
N LEU A 33 5.59 -28.86 6.86
CA LEU A 33 5.92 -29.91 7.82
C LEU A 33 6.66 -31.08 7.17
N VAL A 34 6.28 -31.47 5.95
CA VAL A 34 7.00 -32.49 5.17
C VAL A 34 8.41 -32.01 4.83
N ALA A 35 8.56 -30.76 4.39
CA ALA A 35 9.87 -30.17 4.11
C ALA A 35 10.74 -30.08 5.37
N LEU A 36 10.16 -29.69 6.51
CA LEU A 36 10.87 -29.62 7.79
C LEU A 36 11.34 -31.00 8.25
N ALA A 37 10.49 -32.03 8.14
CA ALA A 37 10.86 -33.40 8.48
C ALA A 37 11.96 -33.97 7.56
N LYS A 38 11.94 -33.58 6.28
CA LYS A 38 13.01 -33.94 5.33
C LYS A 38 14.35 -33.31 5.75
N ILE A 39 14.35 -32.01 6.04
CA ILE A 39 15.54 -31.28 6.52
C ILE A 39 16.05 -31.88 7.83
N GLU A 40 15.18 -32.21 8.78
CA GLU A 40 15.57 -32.87 10.04
C GLU A 40 16.31 -34.19 9.77
N GLY A 41 15.77 -35.03 8.88
CA GLY A 41 16.39 -36.29 8.49
C GLY A 41 17.75 -36.11 7.80
N GLU A 42 17.87 -35.13 6.90
CA GLU A 42 19.12 -34.80 6.20
C GLU A 42 20.18 -34.29 7.19
N LEU A 43 19.82 -33.38 8.09
CA LEU A 43 20.74 -32.88 9.12
C LEU A 43 21.21 -33.99 10.08
N LEU A 44 20.31 -34.88 10.49
CA LEU A 44 20.66 -36.06 11.30
C LEU A 44 21.61 -37.00 10.55
N MET A 45 21.38 -37.22 9.25
CA MET A 45 22.25 -38.01 8.40
C MET A 45 23.65 -37.38 8.32
N TYR A 46 23.75 -36.07 8.07
CA TYR A 46 25.05 -35.39 7.98
C TYR A 46 25.81 -35.43 9.31
N GLN A 47 25.14 -35.23 10.44
CA GLN A 47 25.77 -35.42 11.75
C GLN A 47 26.26 -36.85 11.98
N ALA A 48 25.55 -37.85 11.46
CA ALA A 48 25.98 -39.24 11.56
C ALA A 48 27.19 -39.53 10.67
N LEU A 49 27.22 -39.01 9.44
CA LEU A 49 28.35 -39.13 8.51
C LEU A 49 29.62 -38.47 9.05
N ASP A 50 29.48 -37.28 9.63
CA ASP A 50 30.58 -36.55 10.27
C ASP A 50 31.20 -37.36 11.43
N ARG A 51 30.36 -38.00 12.26
CA ARG A 51 30.82 -38.84 13.38
C ARG A 51 31.60 -40.09 12.95
N ILE A 52 31.37 -40.59 11.73
CA ILE A 52 32.05 -41.78 11.21
C ILE A 52 33.16 -41.43 10.21
N GLU A 53 33.47 -40.14 10.03
CA GLU A 53 34.47 -39.64 9.08
C GLU A 53 34.27 -40.18 7.65
N ALA A 54 33.01 -40.33 7.24
CA ALA A 54 32.68 -40.82 5.90
C ALA A 54 32.95 -39.73 4.84
N GLU A 55 33.55 -40.12 3.72
CA GLU A 55 33.65 -39.24 2.55
C GLU A 55 32.25 -38.97 1.99
N MET A 56 31.91 -37.69 1.86
CA MET A 56 30.68 -37.21 1.25
C MET A 56 30.92 -36.90 -0.23
N ASP A 57 29.94 -37.20 -1.07
CA ASP A 57 29.97 -36.79 -2.47
C ASP A 57 29.67 -35.28 -2.63
N SER A 58 29.83 -34.76 -3.86
CA SER A 58 29.64 -33.33 -4.13
C SER A 58 28.24 -32.81 -3.80
N ASP A 59 27.23 -33.63 -4.04
CA ASP A 59 25.82 -33.26 -3.87
C ASP A 59 25.48 -33.25 -2.38
N GLN A 60 25.99 -34.23 -1.63
CA GLN A 60 25.89 -34.30 -0.18
C GLN A 60 26.59 -33.14 0.51
N ILE A 61 27.74 -32.70 -0.01
CA ILE A 61 28.45 -31.53 0.50
C ILE A 61 27.61 -30.26 0.28
N GLU A 62 27.05 -30.07 -0.91
CA GLU A 62 26.19 -28.91 -1.21
C GLU A 62 24.96 -28.86 -0.30
N ASP A 63 24.25 -29.99 -0.16
CA ASP A 63 23.06 -30.08 0.68
C ASP A 63 23.37 -29.92 2.18
N GLN A 64 24.55 -30.36 2.64
CA GLN A 64 25.01 -30.11 4.02
C GLN A 64 25.17 -28.63 4.33
N TYR A 65 25.52 -27.81 3.33
CA TYR A 65 25.54 -26.36 3.47
C TYR A 65 24.16 -25.72 3.31
N LEU A 66 23.30 -26.25 2.44
CA LEU A 66 22.01 -25.63 2.10
C LEU A 66 20.89 -25.92 3.13
N CYS A 67 20.85 -27.12 3.69
CA CYS A 67 19.82 -27.54 4.64
C CYS A 67 19.75 -26.63 5.90
N PRO A 68 20.89 -26.31 6.56
CA PRO A 68 20.89 -25.39 7.70
C PRO A 68 20.48 -23.95 7.36
N GLN A 69 20.60 -23.53 6.09
CA GLN A 69 20.19 -22.19 5.64
C GLN A 69 18.68 -22.12 5.37
N THR A 70 18.12 -23.20 4.82
CA THR A 70 16.70 -23.29 4.48
C THR A 70 15.81 -23.57 5.70
N ALA A 71 16.34 -24.30 6.69
CA ALA A 71 15.64 -24.66 7.92
C ALA A 71 14.95 -23.48 8.65
N PRO A 72 15.63 -22.36 8.97
CA PRO A 72 15.01 -21.27 9.71
C PRO A 72 13.88 -20.58 8.92
N GLU A 73 13.96 -20.52 7.59
CA GLU A 73 12.88 -19.96 6.76
C GLU A 73 11.60 -20.79 6.85
N ILE A 74 11.72 -22.12 6.87
CA ILE A 74 10.56 -23.01 7.01
C ILE A 74 9.91 -22.81 8.38
N VAL A 75 10.71 -22.73 9.44
CA VAL A 75 10.21 -22.47 10.80
C VAL A 75 9.53 -21.10 10.88
N GLN A 76 10.14 -20.06 10.31
CA GLN A 76 9.54 -18.73 10.27
C GLN A 76 8.21 -18.72 9.50
N ARG A 77 8.11 -19.44 8.38
CA ARG A 77 6.85 -19.59 7.62
C ARG A 77 5.78 -20.34 8.41
N LEU A 78 6.15 -21.38 9.15
CA LEU A 78 5.22 -22.09 10.06
C LEU A 78 4.73 -21.18 11.19
N GLU A 79 5.61 -20.37 11.78
CA GLU A 79 5.22 -19.36 12.78
C GLU A 79 4.28 -18.31 12.18
N SER A 80 4.66 -17.72 11.04
CA SER A 80 3.94 -16.60 10.41
C SER A 80 2.52 -16.98 9.96
N MET A 81 2.28 -18.25 9.65
CA MET A 81 0.93 -18.77 9.37
C MET A 81 0.20 -19.35 10.58
N GLY A 82 0.82 -19.33 11.77
CA GLY A 82 0.23 -19.86 13.00
C GLY A 82 0.11 -21.39 13.04
N ALA A 83 1.02 -22.12 12.40
CA ALA A 83 0.98 -23.57 12.31
C ALA A 83 1.57 -24.30 13.54
N ILE A 84 2.48 -23.67 14.29
CA ILE A 84 3.13 -24.22 15.49
C ILE A 84 2.16 -24.16 16.68
N THR A 85 1.31 -25.19 16.80
CA THR A 85 0.17 -25.21 17.74
C THR A 85 0.12 -26.43 18.64
N THR A 86 0.94 -27.43 18.37
CA THR A 86 0.93 -28.73 19.07
C THR A 86 2.36 -29.08 19.49
N GLN A 87 2.50 -29.82 20.58
CA GLN A 87 3.81 -30.24 21.09
C GLN A 87 4.64 -30.96 20.02
N SER A 88 4.04 -31.87 19.25
CA SER A 88 4.77 -32.61 18.19
C SER A 88 5.37 -31.74 17.09
N VAL A 89 4.74 -30.60 16.77
CA VAL A 89 5.28 -29.65 15.79
C VAL A 89 6.41 -28.85 16.42
N LEU A 90 6.27 -28.46 17.69
CA LEU A 90 7.35 -27.79 18.41
C LEU A 90 8.57 -28.70 18.60
N ASP A 91 8.36 -29.98 18.90
CA ASP A 91 9.45 -30.95 19.08
C ASP A 91 10.30 -31.06 17.81
N MET A 92 9.66 -31.15 16.64
CA MET A 92 10.33 -31.17 15.34
C MET A 92 11.10 -29.87 15.06
N VAL A 93 10.46 -28.72 15.35
CA VAL A 93 11.09 -27.39 15.20
C VAL A 93 12.33 -27.25 16.11
N CYS A 94 12.25 -27.67 17.38
CA CYS A 94 13.36 -27.64 18.32
C CYS A 94 14.46 -28.65 17.96
N SER A 95 14.09 -29.80 17.41
CA SER A 95 15.06 -30.76 16.86
C SER A 95 15.88 -30.10 15.75
N VAL A 96 15.21 -29.50 14.77
CA VAL A 96 15.87 -28.77 13.67
C VAL A 96 16.71 -27.59 14.18
N GLU A 97 16.23 -26.81 15.16
CA GLU A 97 17.02 -25.75 15.81
C GLU A 97 18.34 -26.30 16.37
N SER A 98 18.28 -27.41 17.11
CA SER A 98 19.47 -28.02 17.70
C SER A 98 20.49 -28.48 16.64
N LEU A 99 20.00 -28.86 15.46
CA LEU A 99 20.80 -29.34 14.34
C LEU A 99 21.33 -28.21 13.46
N ALA A 100 20.62 -27.09 13.31
CA ALA A 100 20.93 -26.03 12.35
C ALA A 100 21.37 -24.69 12.97
N SER A 101 21.29 -24.52 14.30
CA SER A 101 21.59 -23.24 14.99
C SER A 101 23.01 -22.71 14.85
N TYR A 102 23.94 -23.52 14.32
CA TYR A 102 25.28 -23.06 13.95
C TYR A 102 25.28 -22.16 12.70
N SER A 103 24.25 -22.24 11.87
CA SER A 103 24.09 -21.46 10.64
C SER A 103 23.90 -19.97 10.95
N GLU A 104 24.57 -19.11 10.17
CA GLU A 104 24.42 -17.66 10.29
C GLU A 104 22.99 -17.21 9.95
N PHE A 105 22.35 -17.83 8.96
CA PHE A 105 20.95 -17.59 8.58
C PHE A 105 19.97 -17.86 9.72
N TRP A 106 20.26 -18.85 10.57
CA TRP A 106 19.44 -19.10 11.75
C TRP A 106 19.50 -17.92 12.72
N ARG A 107 20.68 -17.34 12.91
CA ARG A 107 20.90 -16.21 13.83
C ARG A 107 20.36 -14.90 13.28
N GLU A 108 20.31 -14.75 11.96
CA GLU A 108 19.68 -13.60 11.29
C GLU A 108 18.16 -13.61 11.49
N ILE A 109 17.53 -14.78 11.34
CA ILE A 109 16.07 -14.91 11.47
C ILE A 109 15.65 -14.98 12.96
N PHE A 110 16.40 -15.70 13.78
CA PHE A 110 16.13 -15.90 15.21
C PHE A 110 17.31 -15.38 16.05
N SER A 111 17.09 -14.26 16.74
CA SER A 111 18.09 -13.61 17.59
C SER A 111 18.35 -14.31 18.94
N GLY A 112 17.89 -15.55 19.10
CA GLY A 112 18.02 -16.35 20.31
C GLY A 112 17.30 -17.70 20.21
N ALA A 113 17.20 -18.39 21.35
CA ALA A 113 16.49 -19.66 21.44
C ALA A 113 15.01 -19.50 21.11
N LEU A 114 14.41 -20.53 20.50
CA LEU A 114 13.01 -20.51 20.12
C LEU A 114 12.08 -20.36 21.36
N PRO A 115 10.95 -19.63 21.21
CA PRO A 115 9.97 -19.49 22.28
C PRO A 115 9.31 -20.80 22.71
N ALA A 116 8.75 -20.82 23.93
CA ALA A 116 7.92 -21.93 24.37
C ALA A 116 6.59 -22.04 23.60
N LEU A 117 5.96 -23.22 23.62
CA LEU A 117 4.68 -23.48 22.94
C LEU A 117 3.59 -22.46 23.29
N THR A 118 3.56 -21.98 24.54
CA THR A 118 2.59 -20.98 25.01
C THR A 118 2.71 -19.66 24.25
N VAL A 119 3.92 -19.25 23.86
CA VAL A 119 4.14 -18.04 23.07
C VAL A 119 3.64 -18.23 21.65
N PHE A 120 3.98 -19.36 21.00
CA PHE A 120 3.48 -19.66 19.66
C PHE A 120 1.95 -19.74 19.61
N THR A 121 1.34 -20.48 20.53
CA THR A 121 -0.11 -20.63 20.62
C THR A 121 -0.83 -19.31 20.90
N SER A 122 -0.23 -18.40 21.69
CA SER A 122 -0.78 -17.06 21.92
C SER A 122 -0.88 -16.20 20.66
N ARG A 123 -0.01 -16.44 19.66
CA ARG A 123 0.03 -15.70 18.38
C ARG A 123 -0.64 -16.46 17.24
N ALA A 124 -0.81 -17.78 17.37
CA ALA A 124 -1.22 -18.66 16.28
C ALA A 124 -2.57 -18.27 15.66
N ALA A 125 -3.57 -17.89 16.45
CA ALA A 125 -4.87 -17.48 15.93
C ALA A 125 -4.76 -16.22 15.06
N ALA A 126 -4.09 -15.17 15.57
CA ALA A 126 -3.89 -13.92 14.83
C ALA A 126 -3.07 -14.13 13.56
N ASN A 127 -1.99 -14.92 13.63
CA ASN A 127 -1.15 -15.25 12.47
C ASN A 127 -1.93 -16.06 11.41
N ARG A 128 -2.73 -17.03 11.84
CA ARG A 128 -3.61 -17.80 10.95
C ARG A 128 -4.65 -16.90 10.28
N GLU A 129 -5.30 -16.02 11.03
CA GLU A 129 -6.25 -15.05 10.46
C GLU A 129 -5.57 -14.14 9.44
N ARG A 130 -4.35 -13.66 9.73
CA ARG A 130 -3.55 -12.85 8.79
C ARG A 130 -3.23 -13.62 7.50
N PHE A 131 -2.84 -14.89 7.62
CA PHE A 131 -2.62 -15.76 6.46
C PHE A 131 -3.90 -15.94 5.65
N LEU A 132 -5.03 -16.26 6.29
CA LEU A 132 -6.30 -16.48 5.60
C LEU A 132 -6.78 -15.21 4.89
N ALA A 133 -6.61 -14.04 5.51
CA ALA A 133 -6.91 -12.75 4.87
C ALA A 133 -6.02 -12.50 3.65
N SER A 134 -4.71 -12.72 3.76
CA SER A 134 -3.76 -12.59 2.64
C SER A 134 -4.08 -13.58 1.50
N ALA A 135 -4.40 -14.83 1.84
CA ALA A 135 -4.79 -15.84 0.87
C ALA A 135 -6.11 -15.50 0.17
N ALA A 136 -7.11 -15.02 0.91
CA ALA A 136 -8.37 -14.56 0.35
C ALA A 136 -8.18 -13.36 -0.59
N GLU A 137 -7.29 -12.43 -0.23
CA GLU A 137 -6.92 -11.30 -1.09
C GLU A 137 -6.25 -11.79 -2.38
N GLY A 138 -5.27 -12.70 -2.27
CA GLY A 138 -4.54 -13.26 -3.42
C GLY A 138 -5.41 -14.08 -4.38
N MET A 139 -6.56 -14.58 -3.93
CA MET A 139 -7.52 -15.28 -4.79
C MET A 139 -8.33 -14.35 -5.70
N LYS A 140 -8.37 -13.05 -5.41
CA LYS A 140 -9.09 -12.09 -6.23
C LYS A 140 -8.36 -11.91 -7.57
N PRO A 141 -9.05 -12.07 -8.72
CA PRO A 141 -8.42 -12.12 -10.03
C PRO A 141 -7.81 -10.79 -10.46
N PHE A 142 -8.38 -9.64 -10.06
CA PHE A 142 -7.90 -8.35 -10.53
C PHE A 142 -7.02 -7.67 -9.50
N SER A 143 -5.82 -7.24 -9.88
CA SER A 143 -4.98 -6.34 -9.07
C SER A 143 -5.12 -4.90 -9.56
N VAL A 144 -5.00 -3.96 -8.63
CA VAL A 144 -5.01 -2.52 -8.91
C VAL A 144 -3.68 -1.93 -8.50
N GLU A 145 -2.98 -1.39 -9.47
CA GLU A 145 -1.67 -0.76 -9.32
C GLU A 145 -1.77 0.70 -9.74
N VAL A 146 -0.93 1.54 -9.15
CA VAL A 146 -0.75 2.92 -9.57
C VAL A 146 0.70 3.10 -9.95
N ASP A 147 0.93 3.41 -11.21
CA ASP A 147 2.23 3.84 -11.71
C ASP A 147 2.42 5.33 -11.43
N GLY A 148 3.62 5.69 -11.04
CA GLY A 148 3.97 7.07 -10.73
C GLY A 148 5.46 7.24 -10.52
N ARG A 149 5.81 8.23 -9.68
CA ARG A 149 7.19 8.48 -9.30
C ARG A 149 7.34 8.44 -7.79
N ILE A 150 8.39 7.79 -7.31
CA ILE A 150 8.75 7.71 -5.90
C ILE A 150 9.97 8.61 -5.66
N GLU A 151 9.90 9.44 -4.63
CA GLU A 151 11.00 10.29 -4.18
C GLU A 151 11.86 9.54 -3.16
N TYR A 152 13.18 9.67 -3.30
CA TYR A 152 14.18 9.09 -2.40
C TYR A 152 15.19 10.16 -1.97
N PRO A 153 15.80 10.03 -0.78
CA PRO A 153 16.91 10.87 -0.38
C PRO A 153 18.15 10.58 -1.23
N GLU A 154 18.87 11.63 -1.65
CA GLU A 154 20.21 11.49 -2.24
C GLU A 154 21.19 10.98 -1.20
N ASP A 155 22.21 10.23 -1.63
CA ASP A 155 23.27 9.66 -0.79
C ASP A 155 23.98 10.72 0.07
N ASP A 156 24.23 11.90 -0.52
CA ASP A 156 24.66 13.09 0.21
C ASP A 156 23.47 14.07 0.35
N PRO A 157 23.02 14.37 1.60
CA PRO A 157 21.86 15.23 1.83
C PRO A 157 21.98 16.65 1.27
N ILE A 158 23.19 17.11 0.92
CA ILE A 158 23.40 18.42 0.29
C ILE A 158 22.72 18.48 -1.09
N PHE A 159 22.61 17.36 -1.80
CA PHE A 159 21.97 17.29 -3.12
C PHE A 159 20.44 17.12 -3.05
N GLY A 160 19.88 16.91 -1.85
CA GLY A 160 18.45 16.86 -1.62
C GLY A 160 17.84 15.49 -1.89
N THR A 161 16.93 15.42 -2.85
CA THR A 161 16.15 14.22 -3.18
C THR A 161 16.11 13.98 -4.70
N TYR A 162 15.91 12.73 -5.09
CA TYR A 162 15.72 12.33 -6.49
C TYR A 162 14.43 11.53 -6.64
N TRP A 163 13.95 11.44 -7.89
CA TRP A 163 12.67 10.79 -8.21
C TRP A 163 12.87 9.67 -9.23
N GLN A 164 12.40 8.48 -8.91
CA GLN A 164 12.44 7.30 -9.79
C GLN A 164 11.03 6.86 -10.18
N ASP A 165 10.87 6.22 -11.35
CA ASP A 165 9.61 5.56 -11.71
C ASP A 165 9.36 4.39 -10.74
N GLY A 166 8.11 4.21 -10.31
CA GLY A 166 7.72 3.11 -9.42
C GLY A 166 6.21 2.93 -9.38
N SER A 167 5.76 1.86 -8.73
CA SER A 167 4.35 1.53 -8.62
C SER A 167 3.94 1.19 -7.18
N ILE A 168 2.68 1.45 -6.85
CA ILE A 168 2.07 1.07 -5.57
C ILE A 168 0.89 0.15 -5.86
N CYS A 169 0.83 -0.99 -5.16
CA CYS A 169 -0.31 -1.89 -5.19
C CYS A 169 -1.38 -1.41 -4.21
N LEU A 170 -2.58 -1.11 -4.70
CA LEU A 170 -3.70 -0.67 -3.86
C LEU A 170 -4.50 -1.85 -3.29
N GLY A 171 -4.41 -3.02 -3.92
CA GLY A 171 -5.12 -4.23 -3.52
C GLY A 171 -5.69 -5.00 -4.70
N ARG A 172 -6.61 -5.91 -4.42
CA ARG A 172 -7.24 -6.79 -5.41
C ARG A 172 -8.77 -6.80 -5.31
N ALA A 173 -9.44 -7.19 -6.39
CA ALA A 173 -10.89 -7.17 -6.53
C ALA A 173 -11.45 -8.38 -7.30
N TRP A 174 -12.72 -8.74 -7.06
CA TRP A 174 -13.38 -9.84 -7.77
C TRP A 174 -13.85 -9.46 -9.16
N THR A 175 -14.14 -8.18 -9.36
CA THR A 175 -14.65 -7.64 -10.63
C THR A 175 -13.87 -6.40 -11.04
N VAL A 176 -13.93 -6.07 -12.33
CA VAL A 176 -13.33 -4.82 -12.85
C VAL A 176 -13.97 -3.59 -12.20
N ALA A 177 -15.28 -3.61 -11.94
CA ALA A 177 -15.97 -2.49 -11.29
C ALA A 177 -15.47 -2.26 -9.85
N GLU A 178 -15.33 -3.33 -9.06
CA GLU A 178 -14.76 -3.23 -7.71
C GLU A 178 -13.30 -2.74 -7.73
N ALA A 179 -12.51 -3.15 -8.72
CA ALA A 179 -11.15 -2.63 -8.92
C ALA A 179 -11.16 -1.12 -9.21
N MET A 180 -12.10 -0.64 -10.02
CA MET A 180 -12.27 0.79 -10.29
C MET A 180 -12.71 1.56 -9.04
N ASP A 181 -13.59 1.00 -8.21
CA ASP A 181 -14.02 1.58 -6.93
C ASP A 181 -12.87 1.66 -5.92
N LEU A 182 -11.97 0.67 -5.94
CA LEU A 182 -10.78 0.65 -5.12
C LEU A 182 -9.81 1.79 -5.52
N ALA A 183 -9.57 1.95 -6.82
CA ALA A 183 -8.81 3.09 -7.36
C ALA A 183 -9.47 4.43 -7.00
N ALA A 184 -10.79 4.53 -7.13
CA ALA A 184 -11.57 5.73 -6.79
C ALA A 184 -11.47 6.09 -5.30
N SER A 185 -11.51 5.07 -4.44
CA SER A 185 -11.36 5.22 -2.99
C SER A 185 -9.96 5.71 -2.63
N ALA A 186 -8.92 5.21 -3.30
CA ALA A 186 -7.55 5.69 -3.10
C ALA A 186 -7.39 7.15 -3.59
N TRP A 187 -7.94 7.46 -4.77
CA TRP A 187 -7.94 8.82 -5.33
C TRP A 187 -8.64 9.84 -4.44
N LEU A 188 -9.75 9.47 -3.80
CA LEU A 188 -10.47 10.32 -2.85
C LEU A 188 -9.69 10.59 -1.57
N LYS A 189 -8.96 9.59 -1.07
CA LYS A 189 -8.12 9.75 0.12
C LYS A 189 -6.91 10.64 -0.16
N ASP A 190 -6.40 10.59 -1.39
CA ASP A 190 -5.22 11.33 -1.84
C ASP A 190 -4.06 11.25 -0.84
N GLU A 191 -3.87 10.02 -0.35
CA GLU A 191 -2.84 9.61 0.58
C GLU A 191 -2.12 8.44 -0.06
N TRP A 192 -1.00 8.74 -0.69
CA TRP A 192 -0.15 7.78 -1.36
C TRP A 192 1.08 7.54 -0.50
N ASP A 193 1.07 6.47 0.28
CA ASP A 193 2.20 6.08 1.11
C ASP A 193 3.07 5.07 0.35
N PRO A 194 4.28 5.44 -0.09
CA PRO A 194 5.19 4.51 -0.75
C PRO A 194 5.90 3.58 0.23
N ARG A 195 5.78 3.78 1.55
CA ARG A 195 6.42 2.95 2.57
C ARG A 195 5.55 1.75 2.90
N MET A 196 6.17 0.58 2.97
CA MET A 196 5.52 -0.64 3.40
C MET A 196 5.51 -0.74 4.93
N GLU A 197 4.36 -1.15 5.48
CA GLU A 197 4.20 -1.29 6.92
C GLU A 197 5.12 -2.41 7.45
N GLY A 198 5.97 -2.07 8.43
CA GLY A 198 6.87 -3.02 9.08
C GLY A 198 8.24 -3.18 8.43
N GLU A 199 8.52 -2.49 7.32
CA GLU A 199 9.86 -2.42 6.76
C GLU A 199 10.72 -1.36 7.48
N ASP A 200 11.96 -1.74 7.80
CA ASP A 200 12.98 -0.82 8.29
C ASP A 200 13.78 -0.29 7.11
N TYR A 201 13.66 1.01 6.86
CA TYR A 201 14.38 1.72 5.79
C TYR A 201 15.69 2.34 6.30
N TYR A 202 16.10 2.03 7.52
CA TYR A 202 17.39 2.47 8.05
C TYR A 202 18.54 1.78 7.32
N ASP A 203 19.34 2.57 6.63
CA ASP A 203 20.56 2.12 6.01
C ASP A 203 21.74 2.33 6.97
N ARG A 204 22.48 1.24 7.24
CA ARG A 204 23.61 1.26 8.17
C ARG A 204 24.84 1.95 7.59
N ASP A 205 25.04 1.89 6.28
CA ASP A 205 26.20 2.48 5.61
C ASP A 205 26.07 4.00 5.57
N PHE A 206 24.85 4.50 5.37
CA PHE A 206 24.54 5.94 5.43
C PHE A 206 24.19 6.44 6.85
N GLY A 207 23.92 5.54 7.79
CA GLY A 207 23.58 5.87 9.18
C GLY A 207 22.25 6.62 9.33
N ARG A 208 21.31 6.43 8.39
CA ARG A 208 20.03 7.13 8.34
C ARG A 208 18.99 6.39 7.50
N ASP A 209 17.75 6.86 7.56
CA ASP A 209 16.65 6.38 6.71
C ASP A 209 16.87 6.78 5.25
N MET A 210 17.00 5.77 4.38
CA MET A 210 17.15 5.92 2.92
C MET A 210 15.91 5.45 2.15
N GLY A 211 14.78 5.28 2.86
CA GLY A 211 13.53 4.80 2.29
C GLY A 211 12.79 5.83 1.46
N PRO A 212 11.72 5.40 0.78
CA PRO A 212 10.93 6.28 -0.06
C PRO A 212 10.25 7.38 0.78
N LEU A 213 10.19 8.60 0.25
CA LEU A 213 9.69 9.77 0.95
C LEU A 213 8.29 10.15 0.50
N ARG A 214 8.06 10.19 -0.82
CA ARG A 214 6.79 10.62 -1.43
C ARG A 214 6.47 9.80 -2.67
N PHE A 215 5.19 9.72 -3.00
CA PHE A 215 4.72 9.18 -4.28
C PHE A 215 3.91 10.21 -5.04
N ASN A 216 4.23 10.38 -6.32
CA ASN A 216 3.48 11.17 -7.27
C ASN A 216 2.79 10.22 -8.25
N PRO A 217 1.50 9.88 -8.01
CA PRO A 217 0.77 8.95 -8.85
C PRO A 217 0.50 9.55 -10.23
N GLN A 218 0.43 8.70 -11.26
CA GLN A 218 0.19 9.16 -12.64
C GLN A 218 -0.89 8.35 -13.34
N THR A 219 -0.80 7.02 -13.29
CA THR A 219 -1.68 6.13 -14.06
C THR A 219 -2.19 4.98 -13.19
N PHE A 220 -3.50 4.79 -13.16
CA PHE A 220 -4.11 3.56 -12.64
C PHE A 220 -3.96 2.44 -13.64
N ILE A 221 -3.61 1.24 -13.18
CA ILE A 221 -3.49 0.03 -13.98
C ILE A 221 -4.25 -1.08 -13.27
N ILE A 222 -5.21 -1.68 -13.98
CA ILE A 222 -5.89 -2.90 -13.53
C ILE A 222 -5.30 -4.06 -14.34
N CYS A 223 -4.81 -5.07 -13.63
CA CYS A 223 -4.26 -6.30 -14.20
C CYS A 223 -5.10 -7.51 -13.79
N ASP A 224 -5.10 -8.56 -14.61
CA ASP A 224 -5.73 -9.84 -14.25
C ASP A 224 -4.77 -10.78 -13.50
N GLU A 225 -5.22 -12.00 -13.22
CA GLU A 225 -4.48 -13.00 -12.45
C GLU A 225 -3.16 -13.43 -13.10
N ASN A 226 -3.01 -13.20 -14.41
CA ASN A 226 -1.82 -13.51 -15.20
C ASN A 226 -0.97 -12.24 -15.48
N GLN A 227 -1.22 -11.15 -14.75
CA GLN A 227 -0.57 -9.86 -14.95
C GLN A 227 -0.78 -9.26 -16.35
N ARG A 228 -1.91 -9.62 -17.00
CA ARG A 228 -2.30 -9.00 -18.27
C ARG A 228 -3.06 -7.72 -17.98
N ARG A 229 -2.69 -6.64 -18.66
CA ARG A 229 -3.32 -5.32 -18.52
C ARG A 229 -4.77 -5.37 -19.02
N VAL A 230 -5.71 -5.07 -18.13
CA VAL A 230 -7.16 -5.08 -18.37
C VAL A 230 -7.68 -3.71 -18.72
N LEU A 231 -7.31 -2.70 -17.92
CA LEU A 231 -7.81 -1.33 -18.03
C LEU A 231 -6.79 -0.37 -17.43
N THR A 232 -6.74 0.87 -17.94
CA THR A 232 -5.93 1.94 -17.37
C THR A 232 -6.74 3.21 -17.19
N GLY A 233 -6.31 4.07 -16.25
CA GLY A 233 -6.93 5.36 -15.99
C GLY A 233 -5.91 6.43 -15.66
N ASP A 234 -6.28 7.69 -15.90
CA ASP A 234 -5.50 8.86 -15.54
C ASP A 234 -5.83 9.27 -14.10
N VAL A 235 -4.82 9.39 -13.25
CA VAL A 235 -5.01 9.67 -11.82
C VAL A 235 -5.48 11.10 -11.60
N ASP A 236 -4.93 12.08 -12.33
CA ASP A 236 -5.23 13.50 -12.13
C ASP A 236 -6.71 13.80 -12.41
N SER A 237 -7.23 13.27 -13.52
CA SER A 237 -8.61 13.49 -13.95
C SER A 237 -9.60 12.47 -13.37
N MET A 238 -9.12 11.35 -12.82
CA MET A 238 -9.93 10.19 -12.46
C MET A 238 -10.81 9.74 -13.62
N THR A 239 -10.20 9.57 -14.80
CA THR A 239 -10.86 9.10 -16.02
C THR A 239 -10.24 7.81 -16.51
N TRP A 240 -11.06 6.91 -17.03
CA TRP A 240 -10.61 5.63 -17.57
C TRP A 240 -10.43 5.72 -19.09
N HIS A 241 -9.36 5.13 -19.61
CA HIS A 241 -9.09 5.13 -21.04
C HIS A 241 -9.97 4.09 -21.73
N ALA A 242 -10.71 4.52 -22.75
CA ALA A 242 -11.41 3.58 -23.63
C ALA A 242 -10.39 2.76 -24.42
N HIS A 243 -10.65 1.45 -24.57
CA HIS A 243 -9.73 0.56 -25.28
C HIS A 243 -9.58 0.96 -26.75
N VAL A 244 -8.35 0.94 -27.24
CA VAL A 244 -8.11 1.02 -28.68
C VAL A 244 -8.40 -0.35 -29.30
N THR A 245 -9.49 -0.45 -30.05
CA THR A 245 -9.91 -1.71 -30.69
C THR A 245 -9.54 -1.79 -32.18
N ASP A 246 -9.23 -0.66 -32.81
CA ASP A 246 -8.84 -0.63 -34.21
C ASP A 246 -7.39 -1.09 -34.39
N THR A 247 -7.18 -2.07 -35.26
CA THR A 247 -5.86 -2.66 -35.53
C THR A 247 -4.90 -1.68 -36.19
N ALA A 248 -5.40 -0.77 -37.04
CA ALA A 248 -4.54 0.21 -37.71
C ALA A 248 -4.06 1.28 -36.72
N GLU A 249 -4.97 1.79 -35.88
CA GLU A 249 -4.64 2.70 -34.79
C GLU A 249 -3.64 2.07 -33.80
N LEU A 250 -3.85 0.80 -33.41
CA LEU A 250 -2.92 0.05 -32.54
C LEU A 250 -1.52 -0.04 -33.14
N MET A 251 -1.40 -0.40 -34.43
CA MET A 251 -0.11 -0.47 -35.11
C MET A 251 0.58 0.89 -35.17
N ARG A 252 -0.18 1.96 -35.43
CA ARG A 252 0.36 3.32 -35.45
C ARG A 252 0.89 3.73 -34.07
N ILE A 253 0.12 3.51 -33.02
CA ILE A 253 0.53 3.83 -31.64
C ILE A 253 1.77 3.04 -31.26
N ASN A 254 1.79 1.73 -31.50
CA ASN A 254 2.96 0.89 -31.19
C ASN A 254 4.21 1.39 -31.93
N ALA A 255 4.11 1.72 -33.22
CA ALA A 255 5.24 2.23 -33.98
C ALA A 255 5.75 3.58 -33.43
N GLU A 256 4.86 4.46 -32.99
CA GLU A 256 5.23 5.74 -32.38
C GLU A 256 5.82 5.55 -30.97
N GLN A 257 5.31 4.61 -30.18
CA GLN A 257 5.91 4.23 -28.89
C GLN A 257 7.33 3.69 -29.08
N ASP A 258 7.53 2.77 -30.03
CA ASP A 258 8.85 2.20 -30.33
C ASP A 258 9.85 3.27 -30.76
N ALA A 259 9.40 4.25 -31.57
CA ALA A 259 10.23 5.38 -31.96
C ALA A 259 10.63 6.23 -30.74
N LEU A 260 9.69 6.55 -29.85
CA LEU A 260 9.97 7.31 -28.63
C LEU A 260 10.90 6.56 -27.67
N TYR A 261 10.73 5.24 -27.52
CA TYR A 261 11.63 4.44 -26.69
C TYR A 261 13.04 4.34 -27.29
N THR A 262 13.14 4.24 -28.62
CA THR A 262 14.42 4.24 -29.33
C THR A 262 15.14 5.58 -29.13
N GLU A 263 14.44 6.70 -29.31
CA GLU A 263 14.98 8.04 -29.08
C GLU A 263 15.39 8.22 -27.61
N ALA A 264 14.57 7.75 -26.67
CA ALA A 264 14.91 7.77 -25.25
C ALA A 264 16.17 6.96 -24.92
N ALA A 265 16.37 5.82 -25.57
CA ALA A 265 17.58 5.01 -25.39
C ALA A 265 18.82 5.72 -25.92
N ILE A 266 18.70 6.41 -27.08
CA ILE A 266 19.77 7.24 -27.63
C ILE A 266 20.10 8.35 -26.64
N GLU A 267 19.14 9.18 -26.24
CA GLU A 267 19.34 10.28 -25.29
C GLU A 267 19.95 9.81 -23.96
N GLY A 268 19.49 8.67 -23.45
CA GLY A 268 20.05 8.06 -22.23
C GLY A 268 21.52 7.66 -22.38
N GLY A 269 21.94 7.23 -23.58
CA GLY A 269 23.34 6.92 -23.88
C GLY A 269 24.25 8.14 -24.00
N TRP A 270 23.69 9.34 -24.13
CA TRP A 270 24.40 10.63 -24.14
C TRP A 270 24.34 11.36 -22.78
N ASP A 271 24.02 10.63 -21.70
CA ASP A 271 23.80 11.18 -20.36
C ASP A 271 22.66 12.22 -20.26
N ASN A 272 21.79 12.32 -21.28
CA ASN A 272 20.59 13.18 -21.26
C ASN A 272 19.41 12.46 -20.58
N TYR A 273 19.62 12.01 -19.34
CA TYR A 273 18.69 11.16 -18.59
C TYR A 273 17.29 11.78 -18.44
N GLU A 274 17.21 13.10 -18.25
CA GLU A 274 15.93 13.81 -18.11
C GLU A 274 15.13 13.82 -19.41
N THR A 275 15.78 14.06 -20.56
CA THR A 275 15.14 14.00 -21.89
C THR A 275 14.68 12.58 -22.19
N ALA A 276 15.54 11.58 -21.97
CA ALA A 276 15.21 10.17 -22.12
C ALA A 276 13.99 9.79 -21.26
N ARG A 277 13.92 10.28 -20.02
CA ARG A 277 12.80 10.05 -19.11
C ARG A 277 11.50 10.68 -19.65
N GLN A 278 11.54 11.92 -20.11
CA GLN A 278 10.37 12.59 -20.69
C GLN A 278 9.83 11.87 -21.93
N LEU A 279 10.73 11.36 -22.78
CA LEU A 279 10.37 10.54 -23.95
C LEU A 279 9.70 9.22 -23.53
N ARG A 280 10.23 8.51 -22.53
CA ARG A 280 9.61 7.29 -21.97
C ARG A 280 8.24 7.59 -21.37
N ALA A 281 8.08 8.69 -20.64
CA ALA A 281 6.79 9.09 -20.08
C ALA A 281 5.77 9.42 -21.18
N LYS A 282 6.20 10.09 -22.26
CA LYS A 282 5.37 10.34 -23.43
C LYS A 282 4.94 9.04 -24.11
N ALA A 283 5.86 8.09 -24.29
CA ALA A 283 5.56 6.77 -24.84
C ALA A 283 4.54 6.01 -23.99
N ARG A 284 4.71 5.98 -22.66
CA ARG A 284 3.76 5.37 -21.73
C ARG A 284 2.37 5.99 -21.85
N LYS A 285 2.27 7.32 -21.87
CA LYS A 285 1.00 8.05 -22.02
C LYS A 285 0.32 7.75 -23.36
N LEU A 286 1.08 7.65 -24.44
CA LEU A 286 0.55 7.34 -25.77
C LEU A 286 -0.11 5.96 -25.82
N GLY A 287 0.50 4.96 -25.20
CA GLY A 287 -0.04 3.60 -25.12
C GLY A 287 -0.92 3.32 -23.90
N ALA A 288 -1.38 4.35 -23.17
CA ALA A 288 -2.18 4.14 -21.97
C ALA A 288 -3.45 3.34 -22.27
N ALA A 289 -4.11 3.62 -23.41
CA ALA A 289 -5.32 2.95 -23.85
C ALA A 289 -5.09 1.54 -24.48
N ILE A 290 -3.83 1.11 -24.60
CA ILE A 290 -3.48 -0.23 -25.11
C ILE A 290 -3.52 -1.21 -23.95
N VAL A 291 -4.35 -2.23 -24.11
CA VAL A 291 -4.57 -3.32 -23.15
C VAL A 291 -4.29 -4.66 -23.80
N ASP A 292 -4.24 -5.72 -22.99
CA ASP A 292 -4.03 -7.07 -23.51
C ASP A 292 -5.17 -7.49 -24.44
N ARG A 293 -4.83 -8.28 -25.47
CA ARG A 293 -5.78 -8.75 -26.49
C ARG A 293 -6.95 -9.54 -25.90
N ALA A 294 -6.75 -10.23 -24.78
CA ALA A 294 -7.83 -10.96 -24.10
C ALA A 294 -8.93 -10.04 -23.54
N TRP A 295 -8.59 -8.79 -23.23
CA TRP A 295 -9.47 -7.80 -22.59
C TRP A 295 -9.93 -6.68 -23.54
N MET A 296 -9.32 -6.58 -24.71
CA MET A 296 -9.69 -5.61 -25.75
C MET A 296 -11.16 -5.78 -26.17
N GLY A 297 -11.95 -4.72 -25.99
CA GLY A 297 -13.40 -4.75 -26.28
C GLY A 297 -14.22 -5.70 -25.40
N HIS A 298 -13.69 -6.21 -24.28
CA HIS A 298 -14.39 -7.16 -23.43
C HIS A 298 -15.66 -6.54 -22.82
N PRO A 299 -16.83 -7.22 -22.87
CA PRO A 299 -18.11 -6.64 -22.47
C PRO A 299 -18.17 -6.27 -20.98
N GLU A 300 -17.49 -7.01 -20.10
CA GLU A 300 -17.40 -6.69 -18.67
C GLU A 300 -16.70 -5.34 -18.44
N VAL A 301 -15.61 -5.09 -19.18
CA VAL A 301 -14.84 -3.84 -19.04
C VAL A 301 -15.64 -2.67 -19.60
N ALA A 302 -16.28 -2.85 -20.76
CA ALA A 302 -17.14 -1.83 -21.35
C ALA A 302 -18.34 -1.49 -20.43
N ALA A 303 -18.95 -2.50 -19.81
CA ALA A 303 -20.02 -2.30 -18.83
C ALA A 303 -19.52 -1.58 -17.58
N ALA A 304 -18.36 -1.96 -17.05
CA ALA A 304 -17.75 -1.32 -15.89
C ALA A 304 -17.47 0.17 -16.15
N ILE A 305 -16.82 0.50 -17.29
CA ILE A 305 -16.58 1.89 -17.72
C ILE A 305 -17.88 2.67 -17.86
N ALA A 306 -18.90 2.11 -18.51
CA ALA A 306 -20.18 2.78 -18.71
C ALA A 306 -20.95 3.01 -17.39
N SER A 307 -20.80 2.11 -16.42
CA SER A 307 -21.45 2.22 -15.10
C SER A 307 -20.67 3.06 -14.10
N PHE A 308 -19.40 3.34 -14.35
CA PHE A 308 -18.53 4.04 -13.41
C PHE A 308 -18.97 5.49 -13.24
N VAL A 309 -19.30 5.84 -12.00
CA VAL A 309 -19.59 7.22 -11.61
C VAL A 309 -18.35 7.77 -10.92
N ARG A 310 -17.71 8.74 -11.57
CA ARG A 310 -16.57 9.45 -10.98
C ARG A 310 -17.00 10.06 -9.64
N PRO A 311 -16.29 9.78 -8.53
CA PRO A 311 -16.60 10.43 -7.26
C PRO A 311 -16.17 11.90 -7.30
N GLU A 312 -16.92 12.75 -6.61
CA GLU A 312 -16.57 14.16 -6.44
C GLU A 312 -15.67 14.34 -5.22
N ARG A 313 -14.55 15.06 -5.38
CA ARG A 313 -13.80 15.58 -4.23
C ARG A 313 -14.64 16.68 -3.59
N LYS A 314 -14.93 16.53 -2.31
CA LYS A 314 -15.61 17.56 -1.53
C LYS A 314 -14.71 18.79 -1.49
N THR A 315 -15.15 19.89 -2.08
CA THR A 315 -14.43 21.17 -2.02
C THR A 315 -15.12 22.10 -1.04
N TRP A 316 -14.35 22.63 -0.10
CA TRP A 316 -14.90 23.54 0.93
C TRP A 316 -15.10 24.96 0.40
N SER A 317 -14.51 25.25 -0.77
CA SER A 317 -14.54 26.56 -1.44
C SER A 317 -15.95 27.13 -1.61
N ALA A 318 -16.94 26.30 -1.97
CA ALA A 318 -18.33 26.75 -2.16
C ALA A 318 -19.02 27.22 -0.85
N ARG A 319 -18.49 26.83 0.31
CA ARG A 319 -19.03 27.18 1.64
C ARG A 319 -18.36 28.39 2.25
N LEU A 320 -17.22 28.84 1.72
CA LEU A 320 -16.52 30.01 2.23
C LEU A 320 -17.20 31.29 1.75
N ASN A 321 -17.74 32.06 2.70
CA ASN A 321 -18.15 33.44 2.46
C ASN A 321 -17.11 34.39 3.06
N THR A 322 -16.36 35.07 2.20
CA THR A 322 -15.34 36.04 2.64
C THR A 322 -15.91 37.42 2.96
N HIS A 323 -17.19 37.68 2.63
CA HIS A 323 -17.82 38.96 2.90
C HIS A 323 -17.93 39.21 4.41
N GLY A 324 -17.28 40.27 4.89
CA GLY A 324 -17.25 40.63 6.30
C GLY A 324 -16.12 39.97 7.10
N LEU A 325 -15.22 39.23 6.45
CA LEU A 325 -13.94 38.80 7.04
C LEU A 325 -12.86 39.87 6.81
N SER A 326 -11.85 39.89 7.67
CA SER A 326 -10.63 40.66 7.40
C SER A 326 -9.84 40.01 6.25
N PRO A 327 -9.00 40.76 5.51
CA PRO A 327 -8.17 40.19 4.44
C PRO A 327 -7.28 39.04 4.92
N PHE A 328 -6.71 39.16 6.12
CA PHE A 328 -5.87 38.11 6.73
C PHE A 328 -6.66 36.85 7.05
N MET A 329 -7.85 36.98 7.66
CA MET A 329 -8.69 35.82 7.96
C MET A 329 -9.22 35.16 6.68
N ALA A 330 -9.55 35.94 5.65
CA ALA A 330 -9.95 35.40 4.35
C ALA A 330 -8.81 34.63 3.67
N ALA A 331 -7.57 35.12 3.78
CA ALA A 331 -6.38 34.42 3.29
C ALA A 331 -6.17 33.10 4.06
N ASP A 332 -6.20 33.13 5.40
CA ASP A 332 -6.06 31.93 6.23
C ASP A 332 -7.15 30.89 5.93
N MET A 333 -8.41 31.30 5.76
CA MET A 333 -9.49 30.39 5.37
C MET A 333 -9.25 29.79 3.98
N THR A 334 -8.72 30.57 3.03
CA THR A 334 -8.39 30.08 1.69
C THR A 334 -7.23 29.08 1.75
N SER A 335 -6.20 29.36 2.55
CA SER A 335 -5.09 28.43 2.79
C SER A 335 -5.54 27.16 3.47
N LEU A 336 -6.42 27.24 4.48
CA LEU A 336 -7.00 26.07 5.15
C LEU A 336 -7.74 25.17 4.16
N ILE A 337 -8.53 25.77 3.26
CA ILE A 337 -9.27 25.04 2.22
C ILE A 337 -8.32 24.42 1.20
N SER A 338 -7.30 25.15 0.74
CA SER A 338 -6.30 24.60 -0.19
C SER A 338 -5.55 23.41 0.41
N LEU A 339 -5.20 23.48 1.70
CA LEU A 339 -4.58 22.38 2.42
C LEU A 339 -5.55 21.20 2.56
N SER A 340 -6.85 21.44 2.79
CA SER A 340 -7.84 20.36 2.93
C SER A 340 -8.28 19.75 1.61
N ASP A 341 -8.21 20.49 0.49
CA ASP A 341 -8.59 20.02 -0.84
C ASP A 341 -7.44 19.27 -1.53
N HIS A 342 -6.34 19.01 -0.80
CA HIS A 342 -5.15 18.27 -1.24
C HIS A 342 -4.47 18.88 -2.49
N THR A 343 -4.69 20.17 -2.77
CA THR A 343 -4.08 20.84 -3.92
C THR A 343 -2.61 21.21 -3.68
N SER A 344 -2.14 21.10 -2.44
CA SER A 344 -0.75 21.30 -2.04
C SER A 344 0.04 19.99 -2.02
N GLN A 345 1.21 19.96 -2.67
CA GLN A 345 2.16 18.84 -2.65
C GLN A 345 2.93 18.71 -1.32
N LEU A 346 2.22 18.68 -0.20
CA LEU A 346 2.77 18.46 1.13
C LEU A 346 2.60 17.00 1.55
N SER A 347 3.56 16.47 2.31
CA SER A 347 3.37 15.17 2.95
C SER A 347 2.16 15.23 3.90
N ARG A 348 1.57 14.08 4.24
CA ARG A 348 0.44 14.02 5.17
C ARG A 348 0.75 14.71 6.51
N ARG A 349 1.95 14.47 7.04
CA ARG A 349 2.41 15.06 8.30
C ARG A 349 2.55 16.57 8.17
N ASP A 350 3.26 17.05 7.16
CA ASP A 350 3.49 18.49 6.95
C ASP A 350 2.16 19.22 6.73
N ARG A 351 1.23 18.59 6.00
CA ARG A 351 -0.12 19.10 5.78
C ARG A 351 -0.90 19.21 7.08
N PHE A 352 -0.83 18.20 7.96
CA PHE A 352 -1.46 18.26 9.28
C PHE A 352 -0.85 19.34 10.16
N GLU A 353 0.46 19.48 10.18
CA GLU A 353 1.13 20.56 10.93
C GLU A 353 0.73 21.94 10.39
N ALA A 354 0.68 22.12 9.07
CA ALA A 354 0.23 23.35 8.42
C ALA A 354 -1.26 23.65 8.70
N LEU A 355 -2.15 22.66 8.56
CA LEU A 355 -3.58 22.80 8.88
C LEU A 355 -3.80 23.22 10.33
N HIS A 356 -3.07 22.61 11.26
CA HIS A 356 -3.14 22.97 12.67
C HIS A 356 -2.66 24.41 12.92
N SER A 357 -1.54 24.80 12.31
CA SER A 357 -0.99 26.17 12.42
C SER A 357 -1.97 27.22 11.89
N VAL A 358 -2.54 27.01 10.71
CA VAL A 358 -3.54 27.92 10.12
C VAL A 358 -4.80 27.99 10.98
N ALA A 359 -5.28 26.87 11.53
CA ALA A 359 -6.43 26.86 12.42
C ALA A 359 -6.18 27.65 13.74
N LEU A 360 -4.95 27.64 14.25
CA LEU A 360 -4.55 28.48 15.39
C LEU A 360 -4.51 29.97 15.02
N SER A 361 -4.04 30.31 13.82
CA SER A 361 -4.09 31.70 13.31
C SER A 361 -5.52 32.21 13.18
N ILE A 362 -6.43 31.39 12.66
CA ILE A 362 -7.86 31.70 12.60
C ILE A 362 -8.43 31.93 14.02
N ALA A 363 -8.03 31.13 15.00
CA ALA A 363 -8.44 31.34 16.40
C ALA A 363 -8.00 32.71 16.95
N ASP A 364 -6.79 33.16 16.65
CA ASP A 364 -6.31 34.51 16.98
C ASP A 364 -7.15 35.58 16.27
N HIS A 365 -7.43 35.44 14.97
CA HIS A 365 -8.30 36.36 14.22
C HIS A 365 -9.72 36.47 14.79
N VAL A 366 -10.32 35.35 15.19
CA VAL A 366 -11.63 35.34 15.87
C VAL A 366 -11.58 36.16 17.16
N SER A 367 -10.53 35.98 17.96
CA SER A 367 -10.37 36.69 19.23
C SER A 367 -10.24 38.21 19.06
N ARG A 368 -9.57 38.66 18.00
CA ARG A 368 -9.38 40.10 17.67
C ARG A 368 -10.61 40.73 17.04
N SER A 369 -11.55 39.92 16.57
CA SER A 369 -12.78 40.37 15.92
C SER A 369 -13.91 40.68 16.90
N VAL A 370 -13.68 40.53 18.21
CA VAL A 370 -14.67 40.88 19.25
C VAL A 370 -14.95 42.38 19.18
N THR A 371 -16.21 42.74 18.93
CA THR A 371 -16.65 44.13 18.81
C THR A 371 -17.17 44.72 20.12
N ASP A 372 -17.53 43.87 21.08
CA ASP A 372 -18.13 44.28 22.35
C ASP A 372 -17.75 43.29 23.45
N TRP A 373 -16.98 43.77 24.43
CA TRP A 373 -16.55 43.03 25.62
C TRP A 373 -17.45 43.28 26.84
N SER A 374 -18.40 44.22 26.76
CA SER A 374 -19.22 44.66 27.90
C SER A 374 -20.20 43.59 28.39
N LEU A 375 -20.50 42.61 27.54
CA LEU A 375 -21.39 41.50 27.87
C LEU A 375 -20.60 40.31 28.40
N LEU A 376 -21.27 39.50 29.22
CA LEU A 376 -20.74 38.22 29.72
C LEU A 376 -20.38 37.24 28.58
N ARG A 377 -20.97 37.44 27.40
CA ARG A 377 -20.60 36.76 26.15
C ARG A 377 -20.15 37.82 25.14
N PRO A 378 -18.87 37.82 24.70
CA PRO A 378 -18.38 38.81 23.76
C PRO A 378 -19.15 38.75 22.43
N LYS A 379 -19.44 39.92 21.83
CA LYS A 379 -20.07 39.95 20.50
C LYS A 379 -19.01 39.80 19.42
N ILE A 380 -19.24 38.86 18.51
CA ILE A 380 -18.37 38.58 17.38
C ILE A 380 -19.23 38.64 16.11
N PRO A 381 -18.73 39.20 15.00
CA PRO A 381 -19.47 39.24 13.73
C PRO A 381 -19.87 37.84 13.27
N ALA A 382 -21.08 37.71 12.73
CA ALA A 382 -21.61 36.42 12.26
C ALA A 382 -20.72 35.76 11.20
N ALA A 383 -20.12 36.53 10.29
CA ALA A 383 -19.20 36.03 9.27
C ALA A 383 -17.98 35.32 9.91
N VAL A 384 -17.41 35.90 10.96
CA VAL A 384 -16.27 35.35 11.70
C VAL A 384 -16.66 34.05 12.42
N ILE A 385 -17.85 34.00 13.01
CA ILE A 385 -18.36 32.76 13.63
C ILE A 385 -18.61 31.68 12.58
N SER A 386 -19.19 32.00 11.43
CA SER A 386 -19.39 31.05 10.34
C SER A 386 -18.06 30.49 9.83
N ALA A 387 -17.05 31.33 9.65
CA ALA A 387 -15.71 30.89 9.26
C ALA A 387 -15.08 29.98 10.32
N TRP A 388 -15.22 30.31 11.62
CA TRP A 388 -14.75 29.47 12.72
C TRP A 388 -15.43 28.08 12.77
N LEU A 389 -16.74 28.02 12.52
CA LEU A 389 -17.46 26.75 12.44
C LEU A 389 -17.02 25.92 11.22
N LEU A 390 -16.76 26.58 10.09
CA LEU A 390 -16.20 25.92 8.90
C LEU A 390 -14.80 25.35 9.19
N THR A 391 -13.94 26.10 9.90
CA THR A 391 -12.63 25.61 10.37
C THR A 391 -12.78 24.34 11.21
N ARG A 392 -13.75 24.29 12.14
CA ARG A 392 -14.03 23.09 12.95
C ARG A 392 -14.32 21.89 12.08
N GLU A 393 -15.23 22.04 11.13
CA GLU A 393 -15.64 20.94 10.26
C GLU A 393 -14.47 20.42 9.44
N ILE A 394 -13.68 21.32 8.85
CA ILE A 394 -12.47 20.96 8.10
C ILE A 394 -11.47 20.20 9.00
N VAL A 395 -11.17 20.72 10.19
CA VAL A 395 -10.21 20.08 11.10
C VAL A 395 -10.68 18.70 11.56
N ILE A 396 -11.96 18.55 11.91
CA ILE A 396 -12.47 17.25 12.37
C ILE A 396 -12.42 16.22 11.25
N GLU A 397 -12.76 16.62 10.02
CA GLU A 397 -12.73 15.73 8.87
C GLU A 397 -11.30 15.32 8.50
N GLN A 398 -10.39 16.28 8.41
CA GLN A 398 -9.00 16.05 7.96
C GLN A 398 -8.19 15.20 8.96
N PHE A 399 -8.40 15.38 10.26
CA PHE A 399 -7.68 14.63 11.30
C PHE A 399 -8.40 13.33 11.71
N GLY A 400 -9.54 13.01 11.09
CA GLY A 400 -10.29 11.78 11.30
C GLY A 400 -10.55 11.48 12.79
N LYS A 401 -10.10 10.31 13.26
CA LYS A 401 -10.31 9.85 14.66
C LYS A 401 -9.72 10.80 15.71
N ASN A 402 -8.68 11.57 15.36
CA ASN A 402 -8.03 12.52 16.26
C ASN A 402 -8.60 13.94 16.15
N GLY A 403 -9.52 14.18 15.21
CA GLY A 403 -10.00 15.52 14.89
C GLY A 403 -10.65 16.26 16.06
N GLU A 404 -11.45 15.58 16.88
CA GLU A 404 -12.05 16.21 18.07
C GLU A 404 -11.01 16.58 19.14
N MET A 405 -9.95 15.78 19.28
CA MET A 405 -8.85 16.08 20.21
C MET A 405 -8.06 17.30 19.75
N VAL A 406 -7.71 17.35 18.46
CA VAL A 406 -7.01 18.49 17.85
C VAL A 406 -7.85 19.75 17.94
N TRP A 407 -9.14 19.66 17.61
CA TRP A 407 -10.07 20.78 17.72
C TRP A 407 -10.22 21.30 19.16
N LYS A 408 -10.20 20.41 20.16
CA LYS A 408 -10.22 20.82 21.57
C LYS A 408 -8.99 21.66 21.93
N GLY A 409 -7.82 21.33 21.39
CA GLY A 409 -6.60 22.13 21.54
C GLY A 409 -6.73 23.52 20.92
N ILE A 410 -7.16 23.60 19.66
CA ILE A 410 -7.39 24.86 18.93
C ILE A 410 -8.42 25.74 19.64
N LYS A 411 -9.53 25.15 20.11
CA LYS A 411 -10.54 25.85 20.93
C LYS A 411 -9.96 26.36 22.26
N GLY A 412 -9.08 25.59 22.89
CA GLY A 412 -8.35 26.02 24.08
C GLY A 412 -7.50 27.27 23.84
N SER A 413 -6.82 27.32 22.68
CA SER A 413 -6.06 28.49 22.25
C SER A 413 -6.96 29.72 22.06
N LEU A 414 -8.12 29.58 21.40
CA LEU A 414 -9.11 30.67 21.27
C LEU A 414 -9.54 31.21 22.65
N ILE A 415 -9.84 30.32 23.60
CA ILE A 415 -10.25 30.73 24.96
C ILE A 415 -9.11 31.51 25.64
N SER A 416 -7.87 31.06 25.48
CA SER A 416 -6.68 31.76 26.00
C SER A 416 -6.57 33.16 25.39
N HIS A 417 -6.67 33.29 24.07
CA HIS A 417 -6.61 34.58 23.37
C HIS A 417 -7.76 35.51 23.77
N LEU A 418 -8.98 34.99 23.93
CA LEU A 418 -10.12 35.79 24.40
C LEU A 418 -9.91 36.32 25.81
N ASN A 419 -9.32 35.53 26.71
CA ASN A 419 -9.00 35.98 28.06
C ASN A 419 -7.87 37.02 28.07
N HIS A 420 -6.88 36.87 27.19
CA HIS A 420 -5.76 37.81 27.07
C HIS A 420 -6.18 39.16 26.48
N ASN A 421 -7.05 39.13 25.45
CA ASN A 421 -7.50 40.34 24.75
C ASN A 421 -8.63 41.08 25.47
N ARG A 422 -9.18 40.50 26.54
CA ARG A 422 -10.22 41.14 27.34
C ARG A 422 -9.62 42.33 28.10
N PRO A 423 -10.12 43.56 27.91
CA PRO A 423 -9.64 44.71 28.66
C PRO A 423 -9.91 44.51 30.16
N PRO A 424 -9.02 44.98 31.05
CA PRO A 424 -9.30 45.02 32.48
C PRO A 424 -10.50 45.93 32.70
N PHE A 425 -11.56 45.38 33.32
CA PHE A 425 -12.77 46.11 33.70
C PHE A 425 -12.60 46.78 35.06
#